data_AF-A0A520XV25-F1
#
_entry.id   AF-A0A520XV25-F1
#
_cell.length_a   1.000
_cell.length_b   1.000
_cell.length_c   1.000
_cell.angle_alpha   90.00
_cell.angle_beta   90.00
_cell.angle_gamma   90.00
#
_symmetry.space_group_name_H-M   'P 1'
#
loop_
_entity.id
_entity.type
_entity.pdbx_description
1 polymer ?
#
loop_
_entity_poly.entity_id
_entity_poly.type
_entity_poly.pdbx_seq_one_letter_code
_entity_poly.pdbx_strand_id
1 'polypeptide(L)'
;MDLPQRRHQCIRYPLPATRNPPPAKKRMSGPPGAGSGERPAITGPGAPGRRYRPQMPVIVVGADTELGREVAAALTARDGEVRAFVTDPSSADPLRALGIKVAVGDVSDASHIEGAAHDVFSAVLLSEAASDDRERSFAASYEEVVSAWKQGVIEAGAKRILWIGPEPMPGSLETGVECASIDSSALSAGEVASEAVRLDDLADLDNP
;
A
#
# COMPACT_ATOMS: atom_id res chain seq x y z
N MET A 1 24.68 1.44 33.99
CA MET A 1 23.49 2.24 33.69
C MET A 1 22.71 1.47 32.66
N ASP A 2 21.61 0.86 33.09
CA ASP A 2 20.78 -0.05 32.31
C ASP A 2 19.82 0.77 31.43
N LEU A 3 19.84 0.56 30.12
CA LEU A 3 18.90 1.15 29.17
C LEU A 3 17.65 0.25 29.11
N PRO A 4 16.42 0.80 29.24
CA PRO A 4 15.24 -0.02 29.19
C PRO A 4 14.97 -0.50 27.75
N GLN A 5 14.90 -1.82 27.59
CA GLN A 5 14.42 -2.50 26.39
C GLN A 5 13.00 -2.01 26.05
N ARG A 6 12.86 -1.21 25.00
CA ARG A 6 11.56 -0.81 24.44
C ARG A 6 10.97 -2.00 23.69
N ARG A 7 9.97 -2.64 24.30
CA ARG A 7 9.16 -3.68 23.68
C ARG A 7 8.31 -3.06 22.56
N HIS A 8 8.42 -3.61 21.35
CA HIS A 8 7.47 -3.37 20.27
C HIS A 8 6.06 -3.73 20.74
N GLN A 9 5.19 -2.72 20.87
CA GLN A 9 3.82 -2.91 21.30
C GLN A 9 2.91 -2.87 20.06
N CYS A 10 2.67 -4.04 19.48
CA CYS A 10 1.60 -4.22 18.50
C CYS A 10 0.25 -4.14 19.23
N ILE A 11 -0.43 -3.00 19.14
CA ILE A 11 -1.78 -2.83 19.68
C ILE A 11 -2.77 -3.40 18.64
N ARG A 12 -3.27 -4.61 18.88
CA ARG A 12 -4.40 -5.19 18.12
C ARG A 12 -5.71 -4.80 18.79
N TYR A 13 -6.59 -4.10 18.06
CA TYR A 13 -7.98 -3.86 18.48
C TYR A 13 -8.90 -4.95 17.92
N PRO A 14 -9.88 -5.47 18.70
CA PRO A 14 -10.81 -6.49 18.23
C PRO A 14 -11.86 -5.92 17.25
N LEU A 15 -12.09 -6.64 16.15
CA LEU A 15 -13.11 -6.37 15.13
C LEU A 15 -14.55 -6.65 15.66
N PRO A 16 -15.54 -5.77 15.42
CA PRO A 16 -16.94 -6.08 15.67
C PRO A 16 -17.59 -6.89 14.54
N ALA A 17 -18.64 -7.64 14.90
CA ALA A 17 -19.37 -8.58 14.04
C ALA A 17 -20.00 -7.92 12.79
N THR A 18 -19.86 -8.62 11.67
CA THR A 18 -20.26 -8.23 10.30
C THR A 18 -21.73 -7.80 10.15
N ARG A 19 -21.96 -6.74 9.35
CA ARG A 19 -23.28 -6.37 8.79
C ARG A 19 -23.48 -7.08 7.44
N ASN A 20 -24.74 -7.47 7.18
CA ASN A 20 -25.20 -8.27 6.05
C ASN A 20 -24.74 -7.78 4.65
N PRO A 21 -24.44 -8.72 3.72
CA PRO A 21 -24.16 -8.38 2.32
C PRO A 21 -25.43 -7.98 1.53
N PRO A 22 -25.29 -7.16 0.47
CA PRO A 22 -26.40 -6.74 -0.39
C PRO A 22 -26.90 -7.86 -1.33
N PRO A 23 -28.14 -7.77 -1.85
CA PRO A 23 -28.77 -8.83 -2.62
C PRO A 23 -28.19 -9.01 -4.04
N ALA A 24 -28.02 -10.27 -4.43
CA ALA A 24 -27.48 -10.71 -5.71
C ALA A 24 -28.34 -10.28 -6.91
N LYS A 25 -27.73 -9.65 -7.91
CA LYS A 25 -28.35 -9.33 -9.20
C LYS A 25 -28.26 -10.54 -10.15
N LYS A 26 -29.41 -10.96 -10.69
CA LYS A 26 -29.58 -12.02 -11.71
C LYS A 26 -28.75 -11.71 -12.96
N ARG A 27 -27.87 -12.64 -13.34
CA ARG A 27 -27.16 -12.66 -14.63
C ARG A 27 -28.11 -13.15 -15.73
N MET A 28 -28.23 -12.37 -16.80
CA MET A 28 -28.87 -12.78 -18.05
C MET A 28 -27.88 -13.58 -18.91
N SER A 29 -28.38 -14.68 -19.45
CA SER A 29 -27.70 -15.65 -20.32
C SER A 29 -27.55 -15.12 -21.76
N GLY A 30 -26.33 -15.14 -22.29
CA GLY A 30 -26.01 -14.95 -23.71
C GLY A 30 -25.49 -16.25 -24.36
N PRO A 31 -25.73 -16.49 -25.65
CA PRO A 31 -25.53 -17.78 -26.34
C PRO A 31 -24.06 -18.04 -26.81
N PRO A 32 -23.73 -19.29 -27.19
CA PRO A 32 -22.36 -19.74 -27.43
C PRO A 32 -21.87 -19.45 -28.86
N GLY A 33 -20.69 -18.82 -28.97
CA GLY A 33 -19.98 -18.63 -30.23
C GLY A 33 -18.81 -19.63 -30.35
N ALA A 34 -18.91 -20.51 -31.35
CA ALA A 34 -17.86 -21.42 -31.77
C ALA A 34 -16.74 -20.67 -32.50
N GLY A 35 -15.49 -20.90 -32.10
CA GLY A 35 -14.30 -20.33 -32.73
C GLY A 35 -13.07 -21.14 -32.35
N SER A 36 -12.85 -22.22 -33.10
CA SER A 36 -11.65 -23.05 -33.06
C SER A 36 -10.46 -22.29 -33.66
N GLY A 37 -9.60 -21.78 -32.78
CA GLY A 37 -8.26 -21.30 -33.12
C GLY A 37 -7.26 -22.03 -32.24
N GLU A 38 -6.52 -22.96 -32.83
CA GLU A 38 -5.36 -23.61 -32.22
C GLU A 38 -4.40 -22.57 -31.65
N ARG A 39 -4.18 -22.62 -30.34
CA ARG A 39 -3.06 -21.94 -29.67
C ARG A 39 -1.96 -22.96 -29.45
N PRO A 40 -0.69 -22.65 -29.79
CA PRO A 40 0.42 -23.57 -29.59
C PRO A 40 0.65 -23.82 -28.09
N ALA A 41 0.97 -25.07 -27.78
CA ALA A 41 1.24 -25.55 -26.43
C ALA A 41 2.45 -24.81 -25.82
N ILE A 42 2.20 -24.05 -24.75
CA ILE A 42 3.26 -23.54 -23.87
C ILE A 42 3.62 -24.69 -22.93
N THR A 43 4.55 -25.55 -23.34
CA THR A 43 5.20 -26.53 -22.47
C THR A 43 6.42 -25.90 -21.82
N GLY A 44 6.23 -25.21 -20.70
CA GLY A 44 7.29 -24.88 -19.75
C GLY A 44 7.18 -25.80 -18.53
N PRO A 45 8.30 -26.28 -17.94
CA PRO A 45 8.27 -27.14 -16.76
C PRO A 45 7.72 -26.35 -15.56
N GLY A 46 6.65 -26.87 -14.97
CA GLY A 46 5.95 -26.27 -13.85
C GLY A 46 6.83 -26.12 -12.61
N ALA A 47 7.08 -24.88 -12.22
CA ALA A 47 7.40 -24.58 -10.83
C ALA A 47 6.21 -25.02 -9.95
N PRO A 48 6.45 -25.60 -8.76
CA PRO A 48 5.38 -26.05 -7.89
C PRO A 48 4.42 -24.90 -7.62
N GLY A 49 3.12 -25.16 -7.86
CA GLY A 49 2.07 -24.16 -7.87
C GLY A 49 2.06 -23.27 -6.63
N ARG A 50 2.61 -22.07 -6.77
CA ARG A 50 2.09 -20.92 -6.03
C ARG A 50 0.62 -20.83 -6.44
N ARG A 51 -0.27 -21.17 -5.52
CA ARG A 51 -1.68 -20.81 -5.67
C ARG A 51 -1.69 -19.31 -5.95
N TYR A 52 -2.22 -18.90 -7.10
CA TYR A 52 -2.48 -17.51 -7.40
C TYR A 52 -3.50 -17.01 -6.37
N ARG A 53 -3.01 -16.58 -5.22
CA ARG A 53 -3.74 -15.62 -4.42
C ARG A 53 -3.51 -14.30 -5.13
N PRO A 54 -4.54 -13.64 -5.67
CA PRO A 54 -4.37 -12.28 -6.13
C PRO A 54 -3.88 -11.47 -4.93
N GLN A 55 -2.58 -11.14 -4.95
CA GLN A 55 -1.95 -10.28 -3.95
C GLN A 55 -2.76 -8.98 -3.88
N MET A 56 -3.10 -8.58 -2.66
CA MET A 56 -3.98 -7.43 -2.47
C MET A 56 -3.28 -6.15 -2.94
N PRO A 57 -3.98 -5.22 -3.63
CA PRO A 57 -3.32 -4.03 -4.15
C PRO A 57 -2.78 -3.15 -3.02
N VAL A 58 -1.57 -2.62 -3.21
CA VAL A 58 -0.88 -1.73 -2.26
C VAL A 58 -0.55 -0.41 -2.91
N ILE A 59 -0.70 0.69 -2.18
CA ILE A 59 -0.18 2.01 -2.59
C ILE A 59 1.01 2.41 -1.73
N VAL A 60 2.03 3.01 -2.35
CA VAL A 60 3.17 3.63 -1.67
C VAL A 60 3.12 5.15 -1.89
N VAL A 61 2.88 5.90 -0.82
CA VAL A 61 2.91 7.37 -0.82
C VAL A 61 4.30 7.82 -0.41
N GLY A 62 4.94 8.61 -1.27
CA GLY A 62 6.36 8.95 -1.14
C GLY A 62 7.28 7.95 -1.84
N ALA A 63 6.81 7.28 -2.89
CA ALA A 63 7.61 6.34 -3.68
C ALA A 63 8.75 7.02 -4.46
N ASP A 64 8.76 8.36 -4.51
CA ASP A 64 9.81 9.20 -5.10
C ASP A 64 10.99 9.47 -4.16
N THR A 65 10.91 9.10 -2.88
CA THR A 65 12.07 9.16 -1.98
C THR A 65 13.02 7.98 -2.21
N GLU A 66 14.25 8.06 -1.68
CA GLU A 66 15.21 6.96 -1.78
C GLU A 66 14.68 5.69 -1.13
N LEU A 67 14.17 5.81 0.10
CA LEU A 67 13.54 4.71 0.82
C LEU A 67 12.27 4.21 0.12
N GLY A 68 11.44 5.12 -0.40
CA GLY A 68 10.19 4.79 -1.08
C GLY A 68 10.40 3.96 -2.34
N ARG A 69 11.45 4.28 -3.12
CA ARG A 69 11.83 3.49 -4.30
C ARG A 69 12.20 2.06 -3.94
N GLU A 70 12.98 1.87 -2.87
CA GLU A 70 13.36 0.51 -2.42
C GLU A 70 12.15 -0.29 -1.95
N VAL A 71 11.27 0.32 -1.14
CA VAL A 71 10.04 -0.31 -0.68
C VAL A 71 9.13 -0.69 -1.85
N ALA A 72 8.91 0.23 -2.80
CA ALA A 72 8.07 -0.02 -3.97
C ALA A 72 8.64 -1.13 -4.87
N ALA A 73 9.96 -1.15 -5.08
CA ALA A 73 10.63 -2.21 -5.83
C ALA A 73 10.49 -3.58 -5.14
N ALA A 74 10.67 -3.64 -3.81
CA ALA A 74 10.54 -4.87 -3.04
C ALA A 74 9.10 -5.42 -3.06
N LEU A 75 8.09 -4.55 -2.95
CA LEU A 75 6.67 -4.93 -3.06
C LEU A 75 6.34 -5.45 -4.47
N THR A 76 6.89 -4.81 -5.51
CA THR A 76 6.60 -5.18 -6.92
C THR A 76 7.17 -6.55 -7.28
N ALA A 77 8.27 -6.97 -6.66
CA ALA A 77 8.88 -8.29 -6.87
C ALA A 77 7.97 -9.48 -6.48
N ARG A 78 6.80 -9.23 -5.89
CA ARG A 78 5.86 -10.24 -5.38
C ARG A 78 4.73 -10.62 -6.32
N ASP A 79 4.68 -10.03 -7.52
CA ASP A 79 3.61 -10.25 -8.51
C ASP A 79 2.23 -9.74 -8.04
N GLY A 80 2.22 -8.70 -7.18
CA GLY A 80 1.03 -7.98 -6.72
C GLY A 80 0.88 -6.62 -7.39
N GLU A 81 -0.34 -6.08 -7.36
CA GLU A 81 -0.59 -4.73 -7.89
C GLU A 81 0.00 -3.68 -6.95
N VAL A 82 1.08 -3.03 -7.38
CA VAL A 82 1.68 -1.90 -6.67
C VAL A 82 1.30 -0.60 -7.37
N ARG A 83 0.85 0.36 -6.57
CA ARG A 83 0.63 1.74 -6.96
C ARG A 83 1.61 2.65 -6.25
N ALA A 84 2.06 3.69 -6.93
CA ALA A 84 2.92 4.72 -6.36
C ALA A 84 2.24 6.07 -6.50
N PHE A 85 2.29 6.86 -5.43
CA PHE A 85 1.96 8.27 -5.45
C PHE A 85 3.24 9.09 -5.32
N VAL A 86 3.49 9.93 -6.31
CA VAL A 86 4.68 10.80 -6.38
C VAL A 86 4.26 12.26 -6.59
N THR A 87 5.10 13.18 -6.13
CA THR A 87 4.87 14.61 -6.37
C THR A 87 5.56 15.06 -7.65
N ASP A 88 6.78 14.59 -7.90
CA ASP A 88 7.54 14.94 -9.10
C ASP A 88 7.20 13.99 -10.27
N PRO A 89 6.65 14.50 -11.39
CA PRO A 89 6.38 13.69 -12.58
C PRO A 89 7.64 13.00 -13.14
N SER A 90 8.84 13.56 -12.93
CA SER A 90 10.10 12.99 -13.45
C SER A 90 10.44 11.65 -12.81
N SER A 91 9.94 11.40 -11.59
CA SER A 91 10.09 10.13 -10.87
C SER A 91 9.17 9.02 -11.38
N ALA A 92 8.19 9.35 -12.24
CA ALA A 92 7.17 8.39 -12.65
C ALA A 92 7.67 7.33 -13.63
N ASP A 93 8.52 7.70 -14.61
CA ASP A 93 8.96 6.78 -15.65
C ASP A 93 9.84 5.63 -15.13
N PRO A 94 10.82 5.88 -14.23
CA PRO A 94 11.56 4.79 -13.58
C PRO A 94 10.65 3.81 -12.83
N LEU A 95 9.62 4.30 -12.14
CA LEU A 95 8.67 3.46 -11.40
C LEU A 95 7.77 2.65 -12.35
N ARG A 96 7.29 3.26 -13.44
CA ARG A 96 6.50 2.57 -14.47
C ARG A 96 7.30 1.45 -15.15
N ALA A 97 8.61 1.64 -15.35
CA ALA A 97 9.48 0.62 -15.91
C ALA A 97 9.59 -0.64 -15.01
N LEU A 98 9.29 -0.52 -13.71
CA LEU A 98 9.19 -1.65 -12.79
C LEU A 98 7.82 -2.36 -12.83
N GLY A 99 6.85 -1.83 -13.57
CA GLY A 99 5.47 -2.35 -13.60
C GLY A 99 4.52 -1.69 -12.60
N ILE A 100 4.97 -0.62 -11.93
CA ILE A 100 4.18 0.12 -10.93
C ILE A 100 3.20 1.08 -11.63
N LYS A 101 1.95 1.12 -11.17
CA LYS A 101 0.99 2.14 -11.59
C LYS A 101 1.25 3.44 -10.84
N VAL A 102 1.60 4.51 -11.55
CA VAL A 102 1.99 5.78 -10.92
C VAL A 102 0.91 6.83 -11.06
N ALA A 103 0.47 7.39 -9.93
CA ALA A 103 -0.30 8.61 -9.83
C ALA A 103 0.62 9.76 -9.44
N VAL A 104 0.40 10.93 -10.04
CA VAL A 104 1.16 12.15 -9.75
C VAL A 104 0.20 13.18 -9.19
N GLY A 105 0.56 13.79 -8.07
CA GLY A 105 -0.26 14.81 -7.43
C GLY A 105 0.40 15.46 -6.23
N ASP A 106 -0.31 16.43 -5.65
CA ASP A 106 0.11 17.09 -4.43
C ASP A 106 -0.12 16.17 -3.23
N VAL A 107 0.94 15.89 -2.45
CA VAL A 107 0.83 15.06 -1.23
C VAL A 107 -0.01 15.71 -0.14
N SER A 108 -0.17 17.02 -0.15
CA SER A 108 -1.01 17.72 0.83
C SER A 108 -2.51 17.67 0.49
N ASP A 109 -2.88 17.18 -0.71
CA ASP A 109 -4.26 17.07 -1.16
C ASP A 109 -4.83 15.67 -0.90
N ALA A 110 -5.74 15.56 0.07
CA ALA A 110 -6.40 14.30 0.42
C ALA A 110 -7.15 13.67 -0.76
N SER A 111 -7.75 14.46 -1.65
CA SER A 111 -8.52 13.94 -2.79
C SER A 111 -7.63 13.34 -3.87
N HIS A 112 -6.40 13.85 -4.05
CA HIS A 112 -5.42 13.20 -4.93
C HIS A 112 -4.95 11.86 -4.37
N ILE A 113 -4.73 11.78 -3.05
CA ILE A 113 -4.36 10.53 -2.37
C ILE A 113 -5.50 9.52 -2.47
N GLU A 114 -6.74 9.93 -2.19
CA GLU A 114 -7.94 9.09 -2.29
C GLU A 114 -8.07 8.50 -3.69
N GLY A 115 -7.99 9.33 -4.73
CA GLY A 115 -8.11 8.89 -6.12
C GLY A 115 -7.02 7.89 -6.52
N ALA A 116 -5.79 8.06 -6.02
CA ALA A 116 -4.70 7.12 -6.26
C ALA A 116 -4.86 5.80 -5.48
N ALA A 117 -5.39 5.89 -4.27
CA ALA A 117 -5.59 4.79 -3.33
C ALA A 117 -6.88 3.99 -3.57
N HIS A 118 -7.69 4.34 -4.56
CA HIS A 118 -8.98 3.68 -4.80
C HIS A 118 -8.87 2.15 -4.95
N ASP A 119 -9.62 1.37 -4.16
CA ASP A 119 -9.57 -0.11 -4.12
C ASP A 119 -8.23 -0.70 -3.68
N VAL A 120 -7.38 0.04 -2.96
CA VAL A 120 -6.20 -0.55 -2.31
C VAL A 120 -6.57 -1.19 -0.97
N PHE A 121 -5.87 -2.27 -0.63
CA PHE A 121 -6.04 -2.90 0.67
C PHE A 121 -5.07 -2.31 1.70
N SER A 122 -3.81 -2.17 1.31
CA SER A 122 -2.73 -1.62 2.13
C SER A 122 -2.26 -0.28 1.57
N ALA A 123 -1.97 0.66 2.46
CA ALA A 123 -1.26 1.89 2.14
C ALA A 123 0.05 1.97 2.91
N VAL A 124 1.16 2.17 2.22
CA VAL A 124 2.47 2.46 2.80
C VAL A 124 2.70 3.95 2.75
N LEU A 125 2.90 4.57 3.91
CA LEU A 125 3.07 6.00 4.07
C LEU A 125 4.49 6.29 4.59
N LEU A 126 5.28 7.00 3.81
CA LEU A 126 6.65 7.36 4.18
C LEU A 126 6.69 8.77 4.79
N SER A 127 7.11 8.88 6.05
CA SER A 127 7.17 10.15 6.77
C SER A 127 8.08 11.17 6.08
N GLU A 128 9.15 10.69 5.43
CA GLU A 128 10.12 11.52 4.69
C GLU A 128 9.43 12.41 3.65
N ALA A 129 8.46 11.86 2.91
CA ALA A 129 7.70 12.60 1.90
C ALA A 129 6.73 13.63 2.50
N ALA A 130 6.45 13.57 3.81
CA ALA A 130 5.68 14.58 4.52
C ALA A 130 6.58 15.64 5.19
N SER A 131 7.91 15.43 5.26
CA SER A 131 8.85 16.30 5.96
C SER A 131 9.88 16.98 5.05
N ASP A 132 9.97 16.60 3.78
CA ASP A 132 10.93 17.19 2.84
C ASP A 132 10.50 18.58 2.31
N ASP A 133 11.38 19.19 1.51
CA ASP A 133 11.21 20.54 0.97
C ASP A 133 10.27 20.63 -0.25
N ARG A 134 9.46 19.59 -0.53
CA ARG A 134 8.53 19.61 -1.67
C ARG A 134 7.43 20.66 -1.47
N GLU A 135 6.94 21.21 -2.58
CA GLU A 135 5.85 22.19 -2.58
C GLU A 135 4.54 21.55 -2.07
N ARG A 136 3.80 22.29 -1.24
CA ARG A 136 2.55 21.85 -0.61
C ARG A 136 1.51 22.95 -0.76
N SER A 137 0.42 22.66 -1.43
CA SER A 137 -0.60 23.66 -1.73
C SER A 137 -1.73 23.70 -0.70
N PHE A 138 -1.93 22.62 0.06
CA PHE A 138 -3.12 22.41 0.90
C PHE A 138 -2.83 22.17 2.39
N ALA A 139 -1.57 22.03 2.78
CA ALA A 139 -1.17 21.82 4.17
C ALA A 139 0.01 22.73 4.54
N ALA A 140 -0.10 23.40 5.69
CA ALA A 140 0.92 24.29 6.24
C ALA A 140 1.89 23.58 7.20
N SER A 141 1.57 22.35 7.62
CA SER A 141 2.40 21.58 8.56
C SER A 141 2.53 20.11 8.19
N TYR A 142 3.56 19.46 8.74
CA TYR A 142 3.76 18.01 8.66
C TYR A 142 2.53 17.22 9.15
N GLU A 143 1.94 17.63 10.28
CA GLU A 143 0.79 16.96 10.88
C GLU A 143 -0.46 17.03 9.99
N GLU A 144 -0.65 18.15 9.30
CA GLU A 144 -1.74 18.33 8.33
C GLU A 144 -1.55 17.43 7.10
N VAL A 145 -0.32 17.31 6.57
CA VAL A 145 -0.03 16.38 5.46
C VAL A 145 -0.34 14.94 5.85
N VAL A 146 0.16 14.49 7.01
CA VAL A 146 -0.10 13.12 7.48
C VAL A 146 -1.59 12.90 7.75
N SER A 147 -2.30 13.92 8.24
CA SER A 147 -3.75 13.85 8.44
C SER A 147 -4.51 13.72 7.11
N ALA A 148 -4.12 14.48 6.09
CA ALA A 148 -4.66 14.36 4.73
C ALA A 148 -4.43 12.97 4.15
N TRP A 149 -3.24 12.39 4.34
CA TRP A 149 -2.93 11.03 3.88
C TRP A 149 -3.82 9.99 4.55
N LYS A 150 -3.93 10.04 5.89
CA LYS A 150 -4.80 9.13 6.65
C LYS A 150 -6.23 9.21 6.13
N GLN A 151 -6.77 10.43 5.99
CA GLN A 151 -8.13 10.62 5.50
C GLN A 151 -8.29 10.03 4.09
N GLY A 152 -7.41 10.40 3.15
CA GLY A 152 -7.49 9.94 1.77
C GLY A 152 -7.42 8.42 1.62
N VAL A 153 -6.52 7.74 2.34
CA VAL A 153 -6.42 6.27 2.25
C VAL A 153 -7.59 5.56 2.95
N ILE A 154 -8.12 6.12 4.04
CA ILE A 154 -9.31 5.59 4.73
C ILE A 154 -10.55 5.72 3.83
N GLU A 155 -10.76 6.89 3.24
CA GLU A 155 -11.88 7.18 2.33
C GLU A 155 -11.80 6.30 1.06
N ALA A 156 -10.59 6.03 0.57
CA ALA A 156 -10.35 5.09 -0.51
C ALA A 156 -10.60 3.61 -0.16
N GLY A 157 -10.87 3.31 1.12
CA GLY A 157 -11.25 1.99 1.60
C GLY A 157 -10.10 1.11 2.09
N ALA A 158 -8.89 1.66 2.26
CA ALA A 158 -7.74 0.92 2.77
C ALA A 158 -8.07 0.29 4.14
N LYS A 159 -7.71 -0.97 4.30
CA LYS A 159 -7.90 -1.73 5.55
C LYS A 159 -6.69 -1.65 6.46
N ARG A 160 -5.54 -1.30 5.89
CA ARG A 160 -4.28 -1.26 6.60
C ARG A 160 -3.42 -0.08 6.17
N ILE A 161 -2.74 0.51 7.15
CA ILE A 161 -1.73 1.53 6.97
C ILE A 161 -0.40 0.99 7.54
N LEU A 162 0.64 1.00 6.70
CA LEU A 162 2.02 0.75 7.09
C LEU A 162 2.74 2.10 7.13
N TRP A 163 2.99 2.59 8.33
CA TRP A 163 3.71 3.84 8.55
C TRP A 163 5.22 3.58 8.61
N ILE A 164 5.99 4.30 7.82
CA ILE A 164 7.46 4.20 7.81
C ILE A 164 8.04 5.55 8.19
N GLY A 165 8.69 5.62 9.34
CA GLY A 165 9.29 6.85 9.85
C GLY A 165 9.98 6.67 11.19
N PRO A 166 10.82 7.63 11.62
CA PRO A 166 11.56 7.55 12.88
C PRO A 166 10.66 7.73 14.11
N GLU A 167 9.48 8.31 13.93
CA GLU A 167 8.51 8.59 14.97
C GLU A 167 7.19 7.86 14.68
N PRO A 168 6.39 7.52 15.71
CA PRO A 168 5.06 6.98 15.49
C PRO A 168 4.19 7.95 14.69
N MET A 169 3.29 7.41 13.88
CA MET A 169 2.38 8.22 13.06
C MET A 169 1.59 9.20 13.95
N PRO A 170 1.56 10.51 13.64
CA PRO A 170 0.84 11.49 14.42
C PRO A 170 -0.68 11.26 14.38
N GLY A 171 -1.31 11.46 15.53
CA GLY A 171 -2.76 11.37 15.73
C GLY A 171 -3.30 9.94 15.82
N SER A 172 -4.57 9.82 16.20
CA SER A 172 -5.28 8.53 16.26
C SER A 172 -5.82 8.12 14.89
N LEU A 173 -6.01 6.81 14.70
CA LEU A 173 -6.72 6.25 13.55
C LEU A 173 -8.18 5.97 13.88
N GLU A 174 -9.00 5.95 12.85
CA GLU A 174 -10.38 5.49 12.96
C GLU A 174 -10.45 3.99 13.33
N THR A 175 -11.47 3.63 14.08
CA THR A 175 -11.70 2.25 14.50
C THR A 175 -11.91 1.35 13.29
N GLY A 176 -11.10 0.29 13.16
CA GLY A 176 -11.26 -0.73 12.10
C GLY A 176 -10.23 -0.66 10.97
N VAL A 177 -9.30 0.30 11.01
CA VAL A 177 -8.12 0.29 10.15
C VAL A 177 -6.91 -0.17 10.96
N GLU A 178 -6.21 -1.16 10.44
CA GLU A 178 -5.01 -1.69 11.09
C GLU A 178 -3.82 -0.78 10.81
N CYS A 179 -2.95 -0.60 11.81
CA CYS A 179 -1.73 0.16 11.64
C CYS A 179 -0.53 -0.61 12.15
N ALA A 180 0.49 -0.70 11.31
CA ALA A 180 1.83 -1.09 11.74
C ALA A 180 2.79 0.08 11.49
N SER A 181 3.86 0.14 12.28
CA SER A 181 4.90 1.16 12.12
C SER A 181 6.26 0.47 11.99
N ILE A 182 7.11 1.02 11.12
CA ILE A 182 8.50 0.63 10.94
C ILE A 182 9.37 1.83 11.27
N ASP A 183 10.23 1.68 12.27
CA ASP A 183 11.22 2.69 12.64
C ASP A 183 12.35 2.69 11.60
N SER A 184 12.33 3.70 10.72
CA SER A 184 13.33 3.85 9.66
C SER A 184 14.68 4.37 10.17
N SER A 185 14.78 4.83 11.42
CA SER A 185 16.05 5.31 11.99
C SER A 185 16.98 4.19 12.46
N ALA A 186 16.41 3.00 12.70
CA ALA A 186 17.11 1.84 13.24
C ALA A 186 17.54 0.81 12.17
N LEU A 187 17.12 1.00 10.92
CA LEU A 187 17.22 0.01 9.86
C LEU A 187 17.81 0.63 8.58
N SER A 188 18.53 -0.17 7.80
CA SER A 188 18.88 0.20 6.42
C SER A 188 17.64 0.19 5.51
N ALA A 189 17.70 0.87 4.36
CA ALA A 189 16.58 0.93 3.43
C ALA A 189 16.11 -0.47 2.97
N GLY A 190 17.05 -1.40 2.72
CA GLY A 190 16.73 -2.77 2.36
C GLY A 190 16.07 -3.58 3.49
N GLU A 191 16.43 -3.32 4.75
CA GLU A 191 15.78 -3.92 5.92
C GLU A 191 14.37 -3.37 6.12
N VAL A 192 14.17 -2.05 5.96
CA VAL A 192 12.84 -1.43 5.97
C VAL A 192 11.97 -2.00 4.87
N ALA A 193 12.48 -2.10 3.64
CA ALA A 193 11.77 -2.67 2.51
C ALA A 193 11.36 -4.13 2.77
N SER A 194 12.27 -4.95 3.32
CA SER A 194 12.00 -6.34 3.70
C SER A 194 10.94 -6.45 4.80
N GLU A 195 10.96 -5.54 5.77
CA GLU A 195 10.00 -5.50 6.86
C GLU A 195 8.61 -5.03 6.42
N ALA A 196 8.54 -4.03 5.54
CA ALA A 196 7.29 -3.58 4.92
C ALA A 196 6.62 -4.72 4.15
N VAL A 197 7.42 -5.40 3.34
CA VAL A 197 7.09 -6.65 2.66
C VAL A 197 6.53 -7.66 3.67
N ARG A 198 7.26 -8.00 4.73
CA ARG A 198 6.82 -8.99 5.73
C ARG A 198 5.50 -8.61 6.41
N LEU A 199 5.31 -7.34 6.77
CA LEU A 199 4.11 -6.84 7.44
C LEU A 199 2.87 -6.82 6.53
N ASP A 200 3.08 -6.53 5.25
CA ASP A 200 2.02 -6.61 4.24
C ASP A 200 1.58 -8.08 4.01
N ASP A 201 2.53 -9.03 3.92
CA ASP A 201 2.22 -10.47 3.78
C ASP A 201 1.44 -11.02 4.98
N LEU A 202 1.69 -10.51 6.19
CA LEU A 202 0.91 -10.93 7.36
C LEU A 202 -0.57 -10.55 7.23
N ALA A 203 -0.90 -9.53 6.45
CA ALA A 203 -2.28 -9.13 6.22
C ALA A 203 -3.04 -10.13 5.34
N ASP A 204 -2.35 -10.73 4.37
CA ASP A 204 -2.90 -11.78 3.49
C ASP A 204 -3.30 -13.05 4.26
N LEU A 205 -2.71 -13.29 5.44
CA LEU A 205 -2.97 -14.49 6.25
C LEU A 205 -4.21 -14.36 7.14
N ASP A 206 -4.58 -13.15 7.53
CA ASP A 206 -5.67 -12.89 8.48
C ASP A 206 -7.05 -12.73 7.78
N ASN A 207 -7.10 -12.72 6.45
CA ASN A 207 -8.34 -12.57 5.65
C ASN A 207 -8.57 -13.81 4.72
N PRO A 208 -9.31 -14.85 5.18
CA PRO A 208 -9.49 -16.12 4.47
C PRO A 208 -10.41 -16.05 3.23
#